data_AF-A0A7W0NVG0-F1
#
_entry.id   AF-A0A7W0NVG0-F1
#
_cell.length_a   1.000
_cell.length_b   1.000
_cell.length_c   1.000
_cell.angle_alpha   90.00
_cell.angle_beta   90.00
_cell.angle_gamma   90.00
#
_symmetry.space_group_name_H-M   'P 1'
#
loop_
_entity.id
_entity.type
_entity.pdbx_description
1 polymer ?
#
loop_
_entity_poly.entity_id
_entity_poly.type
_entity_poly.pdbx_seq_one_letter_code
_entity_poly.pdbx_strand_id
1 'polypeptide(L)'
;MAVCLLLTMGSAVCLAQSARGPRRVIEREGKRWLFGGEDSSQDFDVTQFRLDSARLNYGLGRENFPALIEPEFVSAQEANQWLGDADAVLGVSIGGEAKAYPISLLTRHEVVNDVVSGRPIVAAYCILANLGAIYDRRLGEHTYTFAVSGYTYSEPKVWDGLQAFVLWDRDTESLWLPTIGKAVSGPMIDVPMRLVPQEHWEQTTWGEFRAKYPEARVLKPGQRMRRPKSWKPYTGTFPEKAKVDPKESIAPR
;
A
#
# COMPACT_ATOMS: atom_id res chain seq x y z
N MET A 1 -19.94 -25.48 2.56
CA MET A 1 -21.13 -24.76 3.05
C MET A 1 -20.71 -23.33 3.33
N ALA A 2 -21.27 -22.36 2.60
CA ALA A 2 -21.00 -20.95 2.84
C ALA A 2 -21.85 -20.46 4.02
N VAL A 3 -21.21 -19.87 5.03
CA VAL A 3 -21.90 -19.15 6.11
C VAL A 3 -22.08 -17.71 5.63
N CYS A 4 -23.33 -17.33 5.40
CA CYS A 4 -23.74 -15.99 5.00
C CYS A 4 -24.10 -15.23 6.28
N LEU A 5 -23.29 -14.25 6.70
CA LEU A 5 -23.69 -13.31 7.74
C LEU A 5 -24.58 -12.23 7.09
N LEU A 6 -25.87 -12.26 7.41
CA LEU A 6 -26.86 -11.27 7.01
C LEU A 6 -26.64 -9.98 7.81
N LEU A 7 -26.24 -8.91 7.13
CA LEU A 7 -26.46 -7.53 7.58
C LEU A 7 -27.53 -6.89 6.67
N THR A 8 -28.52 -6.31 7.32
CA THR A 8 -29.77 -5.83 6.76
C THR A 8 -29.62 -4.56 5.92
N MET A 9 -30.26 -4.60 4.75
CA MET A 9 -30.74 -3.51 3.89
C MET A 9 -29.71 -2.54 3.30
N GLY A 10 -29.47 -2.71 1.99
CA GLY A 10 -28.87 -1.69 1.12
C GLY A 10 -27.92 -2.27 0.07
N SER A 11 -28.47 -2.77 -1.04
CA SER A 11 -27.75 -3.20 -2.25
C SER A 11 -26.85 -4.43 -2.09
N ALA A 12 -27.45 -5.62 -2.17
CA ALA A 12 -26.72 -6.85 -2.46
C ALA A 12 -26.20 -6.81 -3.90
N VAL A 13 -24.94 -6.38 -4.09
CA VAL A 13 -24.21 -6.69 -5.32
C VAL A 13 -23.88 -8.17 -5.26
N CYS A 14 -24.68 -8.98 -5.96
CA CYS A 14 -24.39 -10.38 -6.16
C CYS A 14 -23.24 -10.48 -7.18
N LEU A 15 -22.00 -10.47 -6.69
CA LEU A 15 -20.84 -10.85 -7.49
C LEU A 15 -20.93 -12.36 -7.74
N ALA A 16 -21.53 -12.74 -8.87
CA ALA A 16 -21.42 -14.08 -9.40
C ALA A 16 -19.94 -14.37 -9.66
N GLN A 17 -19.28 -15.04 -8.71
CA GLN A 17 -17.94 -15.58 -8.90
C GLN A 17 -18.05 -16.72 -9.91
N SER A 18 -17.71 -16.45 -11.17
CA SER A 18 -17.52 -17.50 -12.14
C SER A 18 -16.42 -18.44 -11.62
N ALA A 19 -16.57 -19.75 -11.85
CA ALA A 19 -15.59 -20.77 -11.46
C ALA A 19 -14.23 -20.66 -12.20
N ARG A 20 -13.94 -19.51 -12.83
CA ARG A 20 -12.70 -19.12 -13.53
C ARG A 20 -12.19 -17.74 -13.04
N GLY A 21 -12.27 -17.48 -11.74
CA GLY A 21 -12.01 -16.16 -11.14
C GLY A 21 -10.55 -15.65 -11.20
N PRO A 22 -10.31 -14.36 -10.83
CA PRO A 22 -9.07 -13.56 -10.99
C PRO A 22 -7.80 -14.03 -10.24
N ARG A 23 -7.79 -15.29 -9.81
CA ARG A 23 -6.73 -15.89 -8.97
C ARG A 23 -5.66 -16.63 -9.76
N ARG A 24 -5.82 -16.79 -11.07
CA ARG A 24 -4.92 -17.63 -11.88
C ARG A 24 -3.90 -16.77 -12.60
N VAL A 25 -2.63 -17.18 -12.48
CA VAL A 25 -1.57 -16.75 -13.39
C VAL A 25 -2.01 -17.15 -14.81
N ILE A 26 -2.02 -16.17 -15.71
CA ILE A 26 -2.38 -16.36 -17.11
C ILE A 26 -1.08 -16.53 -17.90
N GLU A 27 -0.98 -17.60 -18.67
CA GLU A 27 0.15 -17.80 -19.57
C GLU A 27 -0.21 -17.28 -20.97
N ARG A 28 0.59 -16.34 -21.48
CA ARG A 28 0.44 -15.78 -22.84
C ARG A 28 1.83 -15.49 -23.39
N GLU A 29 2.09 -15.94 -24.62
CA GLU A 29 3.33 -15.65 -25.35
C GLU A 29 4.62 -16.01 -24.57
N GLY A 30 4.60 -17.13 -23.85
CA GLY A 30 5.75 -17.57 -23.03
C GLY A 30 5.99 -16.75 -21.75
N LYS A 31 5.10 -15.80 -21.44
CA LYS A 31 5.11 -14.99 -20.23
C LYS A 31 3.98 -15.39 -19.27
N ARG A 32 4.18 -15.06 -18.00
CA ARG A 32 3.20 -15.24 -16.93
C ARG A 32 2.64 -13.90 -16.50
N TRP A 33 1.32 -13.82 -16.36
CA TRP A 33 0.60 -12.58 -16.11
C TRP A 33 -0.34 -12.71 -14.91
N LEU A 34 -0.45 -11.67 -14.09
CA LEU A 34 -1.54 -11.51 -13.12
C LEU A 34 -2.54 -10.48 -13.64
N PHE A 35 -3.83 -10.75 -13.42
CA PHE A 35 -4.92 -9.87 -13.79
C PHE A 35 -4.73 -8.48 -13.18
N GLY A 36 -4.73 -7.43 -14.00
CA GLY A 36 -4.53 -6.07 -13.50
C GLY A 36 -5.67 -5.09 -13.80
N GLY A 37 -6.72 -5.50 -14.51
CA GLY A 37 -7.93 -4.68 -14.65
C GLY A 37 -8.74 -4.96 -15.92
N GLU A 38 -9.24 -3.88 -16.53
CA GLU A 38 -10.28 -3.94 -17.58
C GLU A 38 -9.84 -4.71 -18.83
N ASP A 39 -8.55 -4.65 -19.16
CA ASP A 39 -7.97 -5.30 -20.35
C ASP A 39 -6.54 -5.78 -20.07
N SER A 40 -6.04 -6.64 -20.98
CA SER A 40 -4.77 -7.34 -20.80
C SER A 40 -3.52 -6.44 -20.80
N SER A 41 -3.62 -5.20 -21.29
CA SER A 41 -2.50 -4.25 -21.21
C SER A 41 -2.24 -3.80 -19.77
N GLN A 42 -3.20 -4.02 -18.86
CA GLN A 42 -3.08 -3.72 -17.44
C GLN A 42 -2.56 -4.92 -16.66
N ASP A 43 -2.37 -6.09 -17.26
CA ASP A 43 -1.91 -7.26 -16.51
C ASP A 43 -0.45 -7.08 -16.06
N PHE A 44 -0.11 -7.57 -14.87
CA PHE A 44 1.26 -7.52 -14.36
C PHE A 44 2.09 -8.65 -14.96
N ASP A 45 3.23 -8.33 -15.58
CA ASP A 45 4.21 -9.33 -16.00
C ASP A 45 4.90 -9.91 -14.76
N VAL A 46 4.54 -11.15 -14.42
CA VAL A 46 5.11 -11.93 -13.31
C VAL A 46 5.91 -13.13 -13.84
N THR A 47 6.49 -13.01 -15.03
CA THR A 47 7.36 -14.05 -15.58
C THR A 47 8.49 -14.38 -14.60
N GLN A 48 9.08 -13.35 -13.98
CA GLN A 48 9.96 -13.50 -12.82
C GLN A 48 9.16 -13.20 -11.55
N PHE A 49 8.87 -14.22 -10.75
CA PHE A 49 8.04 -14.11 -9.54
C PHE A 49 8.58 -14.97 -8.40
N ARG A 50 8.71 -14.37 -7.20
CA ARG A 50 9.23 -15.03 -6.00
C ARG A 50 8.18 -15.70 -5.11
N LEU A 51 6.91 -15.63 -5.48
CA LEU A 51 5.81 -16.09 -4.65
C LEU A 51 5.18 -17.38 -5.19
N ASP A 52 4.62 -18.16 -4.28
CA ASP A 52 3.68 -19.23 -4.62
C ASP A 52 2.34 -18.59 -5.01
N SER A 53 2.02 -18.61 -6.31
CA SER A 53 0.79 -18.00 -6.81
C SER A 53 -0.48 -18.60 -6.22
N ALA A 54 -0.44 -19.82 -5.66
CA ALA A 54 -1.59 -20.42 -5.00
C ALA A 54 -2.02 -19.69 -3.72
N ARG A 55 -1.14 -18.84 -3.17
CA ARG A 55 -1.37 -18.04 -1.95
C ARG A 55 -1.82 -16.62 -2.25
N LEU A 56 -1.81 -16.21 -3.51
CA LEU A 56 -2.43 -14.96 -3.93
C LEU A 56 -3.95 -15.07 -3.83
N ASN A 57 -4.57 -14.01 -3.34
CA ASN A 57 -6.01 -13.91 -3.22
C ASN A 57 -6.52 -12.61 -3.82
N TYR A 58 -7.84 -12.57 -4.03
CA TYR A 58 -8.56 -11.51 -4.72
C TYR A 58 -8.10 -11.34 -6.18
N GLY A 59 -7.38 -10.27 -6.52
CA GLY A 59 -7.18 -9.83 -7.89
C GLY A 59 -8.28 -8.86 -8.32
N LEU A 60 -8.45 -7.77 -7.57
CA LEU A 60 -9.45 -6.72 -7.83
C LEU A 60 -9.05 -5.79 -9.00
N GLY A 61 -7.83 -5.96 -9.54
CA GLY A 61 -7.22 -5.04 -10.49
C GLY A 61 -6.45 -3.90 -9.81
N ARG A 62 -5.56 -3.27 -10.58
CA ARG A 62 -4.69 -2.18 -10.16
C ARG A 62 -5.52 -1.06 -9.50
N GLU A 63 -5.18 -0.67 -8.28
CA GLU A 63 -5.74 0.50 -7.59
C GLU A 63 -7.26 0.53 -7.48
N ASN A 64 -7.88 -0.63 -7.23
CA ASN A 64 -9.30 -0.67 -6.84
C ASN A 64 -9.58 0.19 -5.58
N PHE A 65 -8.55 0.39 -4.75
CA PHE A 65 -8.45 1.48 -3.78
C PHE A 65 -7.48 2.53 -4.34
N PRO A 66 -7.95 3.72 -4.77
CA PRO A 66 -7.09 4.69 -5.42
C PRO A 66 -6.06 5.27 -4.46
N ALA A 67 -4.78 5.12 -4.83
CA ALA A 67 -3.69 5.76 -4.10
C ALA A 67 -3.82 7.27 -4.19
N LEU A 68 -3.60 7.98 -3.07
CA LEU A 68 -3.47 9.43 -3.10
C LEU A 68 -2.06 9.80 -3.55
N ILE A 69 -2.01 10.59 -4.61
CA ILE A 69 -0.81 11.30 -5.05
C ILE A 69 -1.09 12.77 -4.79
N GLU A 70 -0.09 13.50 -4.29
CA GLU A 70 -0.26 14.92 -3.89
C GLU A 70 -1.37 15.13 -2.84
N PRO A 71 -1.30 14.44 -1.69
CA PRO A 71 -2.31 14.54 -0.65
C PRO A 71 -2.42 15.96 -0.08
N GLU A 72 -3.65 16.39 0.14
CA GLU A 72 -3.98 17.60 0.87
C GLU A 72 -4.08 17.33 2.38
N PHE A 73 -3.71 18.31 3.18
CA PHE A 73 -3.79 18.24 4.65
C PHE A 73 -4.40 19.49 5.24
N VAL A 74 -5.15 19.29 6.32
CA VAL A 74 -5.75 20.32 7.17
C VAL A 74 -4.94 20.51 8.45
N SER A 75 -5.22 21.57 9.21
CA SER A 75 -4.59 21.78 10.52
C SER A 75 -5.15 20.79 11.57
N ALA A 76 -4.41 20.60 12.67
CA ALA A 76 -4.91 19.85 13.83
C ALA A 76 -6.25 20.43 14.36
N GLN A 77 -6.40 21.76 14.37
CA GLN A 77 -7.63 22.43 14.82
C GLN A 77 -8.84 22.07 13.95
N GLU A 78 -8.68 22.06 12.62
CA GLU A 78 -9.74 21.65 11.70
C GLU A 78 -10.02 20.15 11.82
N ALA A 79 -8.99 19.32 11.95
CA ALA A 79 -9.12 17.88 12.13
C ALA A 79 -9.95 17.50 13.37
N ASN A 80 -9.78 18.24 14.47
CA ASN A 80 -10.51 18.01 15.72
C ASN A 80 -12.04 18.14 15.60
N GLN A 81 -12.56 18.69 14.50
CA GLN A 81 -14.00 18.74 14.24
C GLN A 81 -14.59 17.38 13.87
N TRP A 82 -13.76 16.42 13.45
CA TRP A 82 -14.21 15.11 12.96
C TRP A 82 -13.31 13.93 13.37
N LEU A 83 -12.10 14.19 13.88
CA LEU A 83 -11.16 13.19 14.37
C LEU A 83 -11.07 13.29 15.90
N GLY A 84 -11.58 12.27 16.58
CA GLY A 84 -11.58 12.17 18.03
C GLY A 84 -10.23 11.70 18.59
N ASP A 85 -9.98 11.98 19.87
CA ASP A 85 -8.70 11.69 20.51
C ASP A 85 -8.35 10.20 20.52
N ALA A 86 -9.36 9.31 20.55
CA ALA A 86 -9.16 7.86 20.51
C ALA A 86 -9.02 7.28 19.10
N ASP A 87 -9.21 8.09 18.04
CA ASP A 87 -9.10 7.60 16.67
C ASP A 87 -7.65 7.25 16.35
N ALA A 88 -7.46 6.08 15.74
CA ALA A 88 -6.12 5.62 15.35
C ALA A 88 -5.57 6.44 14.17
N VAL A 89 -4.30 6.81 14.27
CA VAL A 89 -3.54 7.49 13.23
C VAL A 89 -2.21 6.78 12.99
N LEU A 90 -1.75 6.82 11.74
CA LEU A 90 -0.34 6.63 11.42
C LEU A 90 0.30 8.02 11.43
N GLY A 91 1.16 8.30 12.40
CA GLY A 91 1.84 9.58 12.55
C GLY A 91 3.26 9.53 12.01
N VAL A 92 3.74 10.63 11.43
CA VAL A 92 5.13 10.81 10.99
C VAL A 92 5.63 12.18 11.42
N SER A 93 6.88 12.26 11.87
CA SER A 93 7.57 13.50 12.25
C SER A 93 9.03 13.46 11.76
N ILE A 94 9.34 14.30 10.78
CA ILE A 94 10.65 14.35 10.13
C ILE A 94 11.02 15.83 9.94
N GLY A 95 12.22 16.21 10.37
CA GLY A 95 12.77 17.54 10.10
C GLY A 95 11.85 18.70 10.53
N GLY A 96 11.17 18.55 11.68
CA GLY A 96 10.26 19.55 12.24
C GLY A 96 8.86 19.57 11.64
N GLU A 97 8.58 18.80 10.58
CA GLU A 97 7.24 18.65 10.01
C GLU A 97 6.60 17.35 10.53
N ALA A 98 5.43 17.49 11.14
CA ALA A 98 4.63 16.36 11.61
C ALA A 98 3.32 16.25 10.82
N LYS A 99 2.99 15.02 10.40
CA LYS A 99 1.72 14.71 9.72
C LYS A 99 1.07 13.48 10.32
N ALA A 100 -0.25 13.47 10.33
CA ALA A 100 -1.06 12.32 10.73
C ALA A 100 -1.95 11.84 9.57
N TYR A 101 -1.95 10.53 9.36
CA TYR A 101 -2.83 9.84 8.42
C TYR A 101 -3.83 9.01 9.22
N PRO A 102 -5.09 9.46 9.38
CA PRO A 102 -6.10 8.68 10.09
C PRO A 102 -6.29 7.31 9.46
N ILE A 103 -6.29 6.26 10.28
CA ILE A 103 -6.43 4.88 9.82
C ILE A 103 -7.76 4.66 9.08
N SER A 104 -8.81 5.40 9.47
CA SER A 104 -10.11 5.40 8.77
C SER A 104 -10.03 5.91 7.33
N LEU A 105 -9.14 6.87 7.04
CA LEU A 105 -8.89 7.37 5.69
C LEU A 105 -7.93 6.44 4.94
N LEU A 106 -6.88 5.94 5.60
CA LEU A 106 -5.96 4.97 5.02
C LEU A 106 -6.66 3.66 4.67
N THR A 107 -7.71 3.24 5.38
CA THR A 107 -8.50 2.06 4.99
C THR A 107 -9.22 2.24 3.64
N ARG A 108 -9.44 3.48 3.19
CA ARG A 108 -10.06 3.76 1.88
C ARG A 108 -9.05 3.90 0.73
N HIS A 109 -7.86 4.39 1.03
CA HIS A 109 -6.82 4.65 0.02
C HIS A 109 -5.75 3.56 -0.02
N GLU A 110 -5.52 2.90 1.11
CA GLU A 110 -4.46 1.94 1.46
C GLU A 110 -3.02 2.46 1.29
N VAL A 111 -2.81 3.44 0.41
CA VAL A 111 -1.53 4.04 0.04
C VAL A 111 -1.68 5.55 -0.17
N VAL A 112 -0.81 6.32 0.45
CA VAL A 112 -0.67 7.77 0.29
C VAL A 112 0.79 8.10 -0.04
N ASN A 113 1.05 8.64 -1.23
CA ASN A 113 2.38 9.09 -1.65
C ASN A 113 2.53 10.57 -1.28
N ASP A 114 3.41 10.86 -0.33
CA ASP A 114 3.57 12.18 0.27
C ASP A 114 5.04 12.64 0.26
N VAL A 115 5.27 13.87 0.72
CA VAL A 115 6.58 14.45 1.03
C VAL A 115 6.51 15.12 2.40
N VAL A 116 7.43 14.77 3.30
CA VAL A 116 7.54 15.35 4.65
C VAL A 116 8.95 15.90 4.84
N SER A 117 9.08 17.20 5.07
CA SER A 117 10.36 17.91 5.17
C SER A 117 11.33 17.55 4.03
N GLY A 118 10.81 17.54 2.79
CA GLY A 118 11.55 17.20 1.57
C GLY A 118 11.83 15.71 1.36
N ARG A 119 11.53 14.82 2.33
CA ARG A 119 11.67 13.38 2.17
C ARG A 119 10.42 12.79 1.49
N PRO A 120 10.53 12.17 0.31
CA PRO A 120 9.40 11.49 -0.31
C PRO A 120 9.09 10.19 0.46
N ILE A 121 7.86 10.03 0.89
CA ILE A 121 7.41 8.85 1.62
C ILE A 121 6.18 8.22 0.99
N VAL A 122 5.94 6.95 1.31
CA VAL A 122 4.65 6.31 1.16
C VAL A 122 4.13 5.89 2.53
N ALA A 123 2.97 6.41 2.91
CA ALA A 123 2.21 5.97 4.06
C ALA A 123 1.22 4.89 3.62
N ALA A 124 1.33 3.70 4.19
CA ALA A 124 0.53 2.55 3.81
C ALA A 124 -0.13 1.90 5.03
N TYR A 125 -1.37 1.44 4.85
CA TYR A 125 -2.06 0.66 5.87
C TYR A 125 -2.91 -0.44 5.25
N CYS A 126 -2.74 -1.66 5.75
CA CYS A 126 -3.56 -2.81 5.37
C CYS A 126 -4.40 -3.27 6.57
N ILE A 127 -5.72 -3.12 6.45
CA ILE A 127 -6.65 -3.49 7.52
C ILE A 127 -6.65 -4.99 7.85
N LEU A 128 -6.41 -5.85 6.85
CA LEU A 128 -6.41 -7.31 7.02
C LEU A 128 -5.23 -7.82 7.86
N ALA A 129 -4.11 -7.10 7.83
CA ALA A 129 -2.88 -7.46 8.53
C ALA A 129 -2.59 -6.55 9.74
N ASN A 130 -3.45 -5.54 9.98
CA ASN A 130 -3.16 -4.39 10.85
C ASN A 130 -1.73 -3.87 10.65
N LEU A 131 -1.34 -3.70 9.39
CA LEU A 131 0.02 -3.35 8.99
C LEU A 131 0.03 -1.87 8.60
N GLY A 132 0.48 -1.01 9.51
CA GLY A 132 0.81 0.39 9.23
C GLY A 132 2.31 0.56 8.99
N ALA A 133 2.69 1.32 7.96
CA ALA A 133 4.09 1.55 7.64
C ALA A 133 4.31 2.86 6.90
N ILE A 134 5.45 3.50 7.18
CA ILE A 134 5.98 4.61 6.39
C ILE A 134 7.28 4.15 5.72
N TYR A 135 7.32 4.14 4.39
CA TYR A 135 8.54 3.83 3.63
C TYR A 135 9.07 5.07 2.92
N ASP A 136 10.40 5.21 2.81
CA ASP A 136 11.03 6.12 1.86
C ASP A 136 10.82 5.55 0.46
N ARG A 137 10.15 6.33 -0.40
CA ARG A 137 9.87 5.93 -1.78
C ARG A 137 10.95 6.37 -2.76
N ARG A 138 12.05 6.95 -2.27
CA ARG A 138 13.28 7.18 -3.04
C ARG A 138 14.21 5.97 -2.91
N LEU A 139 14.35 5.26 -4.02
CA LEU A 139 15.25 4.11 -4.14
C LEU A 139 16.31 4.44 -5.18
N GLY A 140 17.58 4.53 -4.76
CA GLY A 140 18.62 5.14 -5.59
C GLY A 140 18.30 6.61 -5.88
N GLU A 141 18.46 7.02 -7.14
CA GLU A 141 18.23 8.40 -7.59
C GLU A 141 16.78 8.69 -8.02
N HIS A 142 15.89 7.68 -7.95
CA HIS A 142 14.52 7.81 -8.43
C HIS A 142 13.50 7.76 -7.29
N THR A 143 12.44 8.53 -7.45
CA THR A 143 11.32 8.62 -6.50
C THR A 143 10.10 7.94 -7.10
N TYR A 144 9.77 6.77 -6.57
CA TYR A 144 8.75 5.87 -7.11
C TYR A 144 7.35 6.24 -6.61
N THR A 145 6.33 5.86 -7.38
CA THR A 145 4.93 6.03 -7.02
C THR A 145 4.30 4.68 -6.71
N PHE A 146 3.92 4.48 -5.45
CA PHE A 146 3.34 3.23 -4.99
C PHE A 146 1.82 3.24 -5.03
N ALA A 147 1.24 2.06 -5.13
CA ALA A 147 -0.18 1.81 -5.19
C ALA A 147 -0.50 0.36 -4.78
N VAL A 148 -1.78 0.02 -4.63
CA VAL A 148 -2.20 -1.37 -4.38
C VAL A 148 -2.50 -2.10 -5.68
N SER A 149 -2.07 -3.36 -5.77
CA SER A 149 -2.24 -4.17 -6.99
C SER A 149 -3.64 -4.79 -7.13
N GLY A 150 -4.43 -4.77 -6.05
CA GLY A 150 -5.70 -5.50 -5.95
C GLY A 150 -5.54 -6.97 -5.52
N TYR A 151 -4.31 -7.45 -5.32
CA TYR A 151 -4.03 -8.75 -4.70
C TYR A 151 -3.70 -8.61 -3.23
N THR A 152 -3.96 -9.69 -2.48
CA THR A 152 -3.36 -9.92 -1.17
C THR A 152 -2.57 -11.23 -1.19
N TYR A 153 -1.61 -11.35 -0.28
CA TYR A 153 -0.77 -12.53 -0.12
C TYR A 153 -0.62 -12.88 1.36
N SER A 154 -0.56 -14.17 1.66
CA SER A 154 -0.20 -14.70 2.97
C SER A 154 0.89 -15.74 2.82
N GLU A 155 1.78 -15.76 3.79
CA GLU A 155 2.78 -16.79 3.96
C GLU A 155 2.63 -17.31 5.39
N PRO A 156 2.30 -18.59 5.63
CA PRO A 156 1.98 -19.11 6.97
C PRO A 156 3.02 -18.81 8.05
N LYS A 157 4.29 -18.63 7.67
CA LYS A 157 5.41 -18.36 8.59
C LYS A 157 5.82 -16.89 8.67
N VAL A 158 5.15 -16.00 7.94
CA VAL A 158 5.44 -14.56 7.92
C VAL A 158 4.20 -13.82 8.36
N TRP A 159 4.38 -12.84 9.25
CA TRP A 159 3.28 -11.98 9.71
C TRP A 159 2.05 -12.79 10.21
N ASP A 160 2.29 -13.87 10.97
CA ASP A 160 1.26 -14.81 11.50
C ASP A 160 0.37 -15.44 10.44
N GLY A 161 0.83 -15.47 9.19
CA GLY A 161 0.01 -15.96 8.08
C GLY A 161 -1.17 -15.06 7.74
N LEU A 162 -1.21 -13.83 8.26
CA LEU A 162 -2.24 -12.86 7.89
C LEU A 162 -2.12 -12.48 6.42
N GLN A 163 -3.27 -12.19 5.82
CA GLN A 163 -3.35 -11.67 4.47
C GLN A 163 -2.97 -10.19 4.47
N ALA A 164 -1.99 -9.81 3.68
CA ALA A 164 -1.61 -8.42 3.46
C ALA A 164 -1.74 -8.06 1.99
N PHE A 165 -2.03 -6.79 1.71
CA PHE A 165 -1.97 -6.25 0.36
C PHE A 165 -0.63 -6.52 -0.35
N VAL A 166 -0.71 -6.70 -1.66
CA VAL A 166 0.45 -6.65 -2.54
C VAL A 166 0.50 -5.25 -3.13
N LEU A 167 1.54 -4.49 -2.80
CA LEU A 167 1.76 -3.19 -3.41
C LEU A 167 2.34 -3.36 -4.81
N TRP A 168 2.25 -2.32 -5.61
CA TRP A 168 2.99 -2.20 -6.86
C TRP A 168 3.50 -0.76 -7.02
N ASP A 169 4.58 -0.58 -7.77
CA ASP A 169 5.03 0.75 -8.18
C ASP A 169 4.64 1.02 -9.63
N ARG A 170 4.10 2.22 -9.90
CA ARG A 170 3.69 2.61 -11.25
C ARG A 170 4.87 2.65 -12.20
N ASP A 171 6.00 3.12 -11.73
CA ASP A 171 7.18 3.42 -12.55
C ASP A 171 7.76 2.19 -13.25
N THR A 172 7.77 1.02 -12.60
CA THR A 172 8.38 -0.22 -13.12
C THR A 172 7.41 -1.39 -13.24
N GLU A 173 6.19 -1.22 -12.72
CA GLU A 173 5.18 -2.26 -12.60
C GLU A 173 5.62 -3.47 -11.76
N SER A 174 6.60 -3.30 -10.87
CA SER A 174 7.02 -4.36 -9.95
C SER A 174 6.02 -4.52 -8.82
N LEU A 175 5.83 -5.76 -8.36
CA LEU A 175 5.02 -6.06 -7.17
C LEU A 175 5.89 -6.12 -5.93
N TRP A 176 5.35 -5.67 -4.80
CA TRP A 176 6.06 -5.54 -3.52
C TRP A 176 5.24 -6.10 -2.37
N LEU A 177 5.94 -6.74 -1.42
CA LEU A 177 5.34 -7.28 -0.20
C LEU A 177 5.93 -6.59 1.03
N PRO A 178 5.18 -5.69 1.69
CA PRO A 178 5.57 -5.09 2.96
C PRO A 178 5.89 -6.10 4.06
N THR A 179 5.17 -7.23 4.10
CA THR A 179 5.35 -8.28 5.13
C THR A 179 6.69 -9.01 5.05
N ILE A 180 7.37 -8.96 3.90
CA ILE A 180 8.73 -9.49 3.72
C ILE A 180 9.75 -8.40 3.32
N GLY A 181 9.30 -7.14 3.24
CA GLY A 181 10.15 -5.96 3.05
C GLY A 181 10.85 -5.85 1.69
N LYS A 182 10.28 -6.37 0.59
CA LYS A 182 10.93 -6.25 -0.74
C LYS A 182 10.00 -6.45 -1.94
N ALA A 183 10.51 -6.11 -3.12
CA ALA A 183 9.89 -6.45 -4.39
C ALA A 183 10.02 -7.96 -4.71
N VAL A 184 8.97 -8.50 -5.32
CA VAL A 184 8.77 -9.93 -5.57
C VAL A 184 8.58 -10.28 -7.04
N SER A 185 8.37 -9.29 -7.89
CA SER A 185 8.30 -9.43 -9.35
C SER A 185 8.89 -8.20 -10.05
N GLY A 186 8.95 -8.26 -11.38
CA GLY A 186 9.31 -7.12 -12.21
C GLY A 186 10.77 -6.71 -12.11
N PRO A 187 11.13 -5.55 -12.70
CA PRO A 187 12.51 -5.05 -12.70
C PRO A 187 13.11 -4.86 -11.30
N MET A 188 12.29 -4.58 -10.29
CA MET A 188 12.72 -4.32 -8.92
C MET A 188 12.84 -5.60 -8.07
N ILE A 189 12.65 -6.80 -8.65
CA ILE A 189 12.70 -8.07 -7.91
C ILE A 189 13.92 -8.17 -6.99
N ASP A 190 13.71 -8.53 -5.72
CA ASP A 190 14.72 -8.60 -4.66
C ASP A 190 15.32 -7.25 -4.19
N VAL A 191 14.82 -6.09 -4.66
CA VAL A 191 15.13 -4.78 -4.08
C VAL A 191 14.38 -4.63 -2.74
N PRO A 192 15.06 -4.29 -1.63
CA PRO A 192 14.40 -4.04 -0.35
C PRO A 192 13.55 -2.78 -0.37
N MET A 193 12.44 -2.82 0.38
CA MET A 193 11.73 -1.61 0.79
C MET A 193 12.58 -0.87 1.83
N ARG A 194 12.52 0.46 1.83
CA ARG A 194 13.23 1.30 2.80
C ARG A 194 12.26 1.84 3.83
N LEU A 195 12.16 1.17 4.96
CA LEU A 195 11.35 1.65 6.07
C LEU A 195 11.95 2.96 6.58
N VAL A 196 11.11 3.97 6.82
CA VAL A 196 11.57 5.14 7.56
C VAL A 196 11.94 4.69 8.98
N PRO A 197 13.06 5.17 9.57
CA PRO A 197 13.43 4.81 10.93
C PRO A 197 12.28 5.01 11.93
N GLN A 198 12.05 4.05 12.82
CA GLN A 198 10.86 3.99 13.70
C GLN A 198 10.77 5.16 14.68
N GLU A 199 11.87 5.85 14.96
CA GLU A 199 11.86 7.09 15.74
C GLU A 199 11.12 8.25 15.05
N HIS A 200 10.86 8.15 13.75
CA HIS A 200 10.19 9.19 12.96
C HIS A 200 8.72 8.91 12.69
N TRP A 201 8.18 7.74 13.04
CA TRP A 201 6.78 7.42 12.78
C TRP A 201 6.23 6.40 13.76
N GLU A 202 4.93 6.47 14.02
CA GLU A 202 4.26 5.59 14.97
C GLU A 202 2.80 5.35 14.55
N GLN A 203 2.26 4.19 14.90
CA GLN A 203 0.81 3.97 14.91
C GLN A 203 0.32 4.19 16.34
N THR A 204 -0.53 5.18 16.54
CA THR A 204 -0.95 5.67 17.86
C THR A 204 -2.36 6.26 17.77
N THR A 205 -2.87 6.85 18.85
CA THR A 205 -4.12 7.60 18.83
C THR A 205 -3.88 9.06 18.44
N TRP A 206 -4.89 9.70 17.86
CA TRP A 206 -4.80 11.12 17.50
C TRP A 206 -4.50 12.02 18.70
N GLY A 207 -5.11 11.75 19.86
CA GLY A 207 -4.88 12.51 21.07
C GLY A 207 -3.42 12.46 21.53
N GLU A 208 -2.82 11.27 21.53
CA GLU A 208 -1.41 11.05 21.86
C GLU A 208 -0.48 11.74 20.86
N PHE A 209 -0.75 11.58 19.55
CA PHE A 209 0.08 12.20 18.52
C PHE A 209 0.01 13.73 18.55
N ARG A 210 -1.20 14.31 18.66
CA ARG A 210 -1.42 15.75 18.74
C ARG A 210 -0.79 16.37 19.99
N ALA A 211 -0.78 15.64 21.11
CA ALA A 211 -0.12 16.10 22.33
C ALA A 211 1.40 16.26 22.14
N LYS A 212 2.03 15.38 21.35
CA LYS A 212 3.46 15.48 20.98
C LYS A 212 3.70 16.53 19.89
N TYR A 213 2.77 16.66 18.95
CA TYR A 213 2.90 17.50 17.75
C TYR A 213 1.63 18.35 17.54
N PRO A 214 1.46 19.46 18.29
CA PRO A 214 0.23 20.28 18.23
C PRO A 214 0.02 20.94 16.85
N GLU A 215 1.10 21.22 16.13
CA GLU A 215 1.09 21.79 14.78
C GLU A 215 1.00 20.73 13.67
N ALA A 216 0.75 19.47 14.02
CA ALA A 216 0.65 18.40 13.03
C ALA A 216 -0.44 18.69 12.00
N ARG A 217 -0.13 18.41 10.74
CA ARG A 217 -1.12 18.45 9.66
C ARG A 217 -1.79 17.09 9.51
N VAL A 218 -3.09 17.07 9.27
CA VAL A 218 -3.86 15.82 9.21
C VAL A 218 -4.39 15.61 7.81
N LEU A 219 -4.29 14.38 7.28
CA LEU A 219 -4.77 14.06 5.94
C LEU A 219 -6.25 14.46 5.81
N LYS A 220 -6.56 15.26 4.78
CA LYS A 220 -7.90 15.80 4.58
C LYS A 220 -8.88 14.71 4.08
N PRO A 221 -10.09 14.59 4.66
CA PRO A 221 -11.09 13.65 4.16
C PRO A 221 -11.67 14.08 2.79
N GLY A 222 -12.33 13.15 2.10
CA GLY A 222 -13.05 13.44 0.85
C GLY A 222 -12.19 13.59 -0.40
N GLN A 223 -10.87 13.44 -0.28
CA GLN A 223 -9.96 13.41 -1.42
C GLN A 223 -10.26 12.22 -2.33
N ARG A 224 -10.30 12.47 -3.63
CA ARG A 224 -10.48 11.44 -4.65
C ARG A 224 -9.38 11.61 -5.68
N MET A 225 -8.71 10.52 -6.01
CA MET A 225 -7.81 10.47 -7.14
C MET A 225 -8.31 9.43 -8.13
N ARG A 226 -8.32 9.80 -9.41
CA ARG A 226 -8.54 8.83 -10.48
C ARG A 226 -7.18 8.32 -10.92
N ARG A 227 -6.99 7.00 -10.92
CA ARG A 227 -5.81 6.37 -11.50
C ARG A 227 -5.59 6.89 -12.93
N PRO A 228 -4.37 7.31 -13.30
CA PRO A 228 -4.10 7.70 -14.68
C PRO A 228 -4.23 6.48 -15.60
N LYS A 229 -4.66 6.69 -16.85
CA LYS A 229 -4.80 5.61 -17.84
C LYS A 229 -3.45 5.07 -18.34
N SER A 230 -2.41 5.89 -18.23
CA SER A 230 -1.03 5.54 -18.56
C SER A 230 -0.09 6.35 -17.68
N TRP A 231 1.13 5.88 -17.54
CA TRP A 231 2.24 6.57 -16.86
C TRP A 231 3.50 6.31 -17.64
N LYS A 232 4.52 7.15 -17.42
CA LYS A 232 5.81 7.01 -18.08
C LYS A 232 6.62 5.92 -17.35
N PRO A 233 7.02 4.83 -18.01
CA PRO A 233 7.89 3.84 -17.39
C PRO A 233 9.25 4.44 -17.04
N TYR A 234 9.79 4.07 -15.88
CA TYR A 234 11.15 4.39 -15.52
C TYR A 234 12.11 3.46 -16.26
N THR A 235 13.07 4.06 -16.96
CA THR A 235 14.05 3.38 -17.83
C THR A 235 15.50 3.62 -17.39
N GLY A 236 15.68 4.22 -16.20
CA GLY A 236 16.99 4.47 -15.63
C GLY A 236 17.55 3.24 -14.92
N THR A 237 18.64 3.44 -14.17
CA THR A 237 19.27 2.38 -13.40
C THR A 237 18.40 2.01 -12.20
N PHE A 238 18.17 0.71 -12.02
CA PHE A 238 17.45 0.19 -10.86
C PHE A 238 18.38 0.09 -9.63
N PRO A 239 17.85 0.22 -8.41
CA PRO A 239 18.61 -0.01 -7.19
C PRO A 239 19.20 -1.42 -7.12
N GLU A 240 20.23 -1.58 -6.32
CA GLU A 240 20.86 -2.88 -6.10
C GLU A 240 19.93 -3.83 -5.34
N LYS A 241 19.91 -5.09 -5.77
CA LYS A 241 19.21 -6.17 -5.08
C LYS A 241 20.02 -6.57 -3.85
N ALA A 242 19.37 -6.77 -2.72
CA ALA A 242 20.07 -7.07 -1.48
C ALA A 242 19.30 -8.05 -0.60
N LYS A 243 19.99 -8.61 0.39
CA LYS A 243 19.33 -9.32 1.49
C LYS A 243 18.51 -8.29 2.28
N VAL A 244 17.29 -8.68 2.64
CA VAL A 244 16.42 -7.86 3.48
C VAL A 244 16.97 -7.87 4.91
N ASP A 245 17.19 -6.69 5.49
CA ASP A 245 17.25 -6.52 6.94
C ASP A 245 15.82 -6.24 7.43
N PRO A 246 15.20 -7.14 8.23
CA PRO A 246 13.87 -6.92 8.76
C PRO A 246 13.71 -5.58 9.48
N LYS A 247 14.74 -5.08 10.18
CA LYS A 247 14.64 -3.80 10.90
C LYS A 247 14.55 -2.59 9.98
N GLU A 248 15.12 -2.70 8.78
CA GLU A 248 15.19 -1.61 7.80
C GLU A 248 14.09 -1.68 6.74
N SER A 249 13.38 -2.80 6.64
CA SER A 249 12.45 -3.03 5.53
C SER A 249 11.09 -3.58 5.94
N ILE A 250 10.94 -4.10 7.14
CA ILE A 250 9.69 -4.69 7.62
C ILE A 250 9.22 -3.87 8.81
N ALA A 251 8.01 -3.31 8.69
CA ALA A 251 7.39 -2.57 9.77
C ALA A 251 7.30 -3.41 11.06
N PRO A 252 7.44 -2.80 12.24
CA PRO A 252 7.12 -3.48 13.49
C PRO A 252 5.61 -3.74 13.52
N ARG A 253 5.21 -4.61 14.43
CA ARG A 253 3.79 -4.78 14.77
C ARG A 253 3.35 -3.82 15.83
#